data_AF-A0A9D0LBT4-F1
#
_entry.id   AF-A0A9D0LBT4-F1
#
_cell.length_a   1.000
_cell.length_b   1.000
_cell.length_c   1.000
_cell.angle_alpha   90.00
_cell.angle_beta   90.00
_cell.angle_gamma   90.00
#
_symmetry.space_group_name_H-M   'P 1'
#
loop_
_entity.id
_entity.type
_entity.pdbx_description
1 polymer ?
#
loop_
_entity_poly.entity_id
_entity_poly.type
_entity_poly.pdbx_seq_one_letter_code
_entity_poly.pdbx_strand_id
1 'polypeptide(L)'
;MRYLILALFLVVSLQAKKQTIVFAGGCFWGVEKHFEKIKGVTDAQSGYAGGNYPNPTYHKVLSYRYDTPKGVKNYTESVKVVYDDSVVSSAELIKSFWEMHDPT
;
A
#
# COMPACT_ATOMS: atom_id res chain seq x y z
N MET A 1 46.03 3.56 -5.20
CA MET A 1 44.87 4.45 -5.46
C MET A 1 43.86 3.90 -6.48
N ARG A 2 44.19 2.92 -7.34
CA ARG A 2 43.26 2.40 -8.37
C ARG A 2 42.16 1.46 -7.84
N TYR A 3 42.41 0.78 -6.72
CA TYR A 3 41.41 -0.09 -6.05
C TYR A 3 40.43 0.66 -5.15
N LEU A 4 40.79 1.86 -4.69
CA LEU A 4 39.95 2.67 -3.80
C LEU A 4 38.72 3.22 -4.54
N ILE A 5 38.85 3.48 -5.85
CA ILE A 5 37.76 3.95 -6.72
C ILE A 5 36.82 2.81 -7.12
N LEU A 6 37.34 1.58 -7.30
CA LEU A 6 36.52 0.41 -7.60
C LEU A 6 35.61 -0.01 -6.42
N ALA A 7 36.12 0.11 -5.19
CA ALA A 7 35.32 -0.16 -3.99
C ALA A 7 34.19 0.86 -3.80
N LEU A 8 34.41 2.13 -4.16
CA LEU A 8 33.42 3.19 -4.02
C LEU A 8 32.23 3.02 -4.98
N PHE A 9 32.44 2.47 -6.18
CA PHE A 9 31.36 2.20 -7.14
C PHE A 9 30.43 1.06 -6.71
N LEU A 10 30.94 0.05 -5.99
CA LEU A 10 30.16 -1.11 -5.57
C LEU A 10 29.15 -0.78 -4.46
N VAL A 11 29.43 0.24 -3.65
CA VAL A 11 28.58 0.66 -2.52
C VAL A 11 27.36 1.46 -2.99
N VAL A 12 27.44 2.11 -4.16
CA VAL A 12 26.36 2.96 -4.69
C VAL A 12 25.19 2.16 -5.27
N SER A 13 25.39 0.89 -5.66
CA SER A 13 24.38 0.06 -6.33
C SER A 13 23.48 -0.78 -5.39
N LEU A 14 23.58 -0.62 -4.08
CA LEU A 14 22.86 -1.44 -3.09
C LEU A 14 21.73 -0.68 -2.36
N GLN A 15 21.19 0.37 -2.97
CA GLN A 15 20.02 1.04 -2.42
C GLN A 15 18.75 0.30 -2.87
N ALA A 16 18.20 -0.51 -1.96
CA ALA A 16 16.87 -1.11 -2.09
C ALA A 16 15.86 -0.09 -2.63
N LYS A 17 15.24 -0.37 -3.77
CA LYS A 17 14.40 0.59 -4.47
C LYS A 17 12.99 0.53 -3.87
N LYS A 18 12.76 1.32 -2.81
CA LYS A 18 11.44 1.43 -2.16
C LYS A 18 10.34 1.72 -3.19
N GLN A 19 9.35 0.83 -3.27
CA GLN A 19 8.16 0.95 -4.10
C GLN A 19 6.92 1.15 -3.23
N THR A 20 5.81 1.56 -3.84
CA THR A 20 4.54 1.78 -3.14
C THR A 20 3.37 1.28 -3.98
N ILE A 21 2.46 0.54 -3.37
CA ILE A 21 1.19 0.08 -3.95
C ILE A 21 0.06 0.40 -2.97
N VAL A 22 -1.14 0.70 -3.49
CA VAL A 22 -2.35 0.91 -2.68
C VAL A 22 -3.33 -0.23 -2.95
N PHE A 23 -3.78 -0.89 -1.89
CA PHE A 23 -4.76 -1.99 -1.95
C PHE A 23 -6.07 -1.59 -1.27
N ALA A 24 -7.19 -2.11 -1.75
CA ALA A 24 -8.52 -1.92 -1.16
C ALA A 24 -9.30 -3.23 -1.28
N GLY A 25 -9.46 -3.96 -0.17
CA GLY A 25 -9.99 -5.34 -0.16
C GLY A 25 -10.89 -5.65 1.04
N GLY A 26 -11.63 -4.66 1.54
CA GLY A 26 -12.49 -4.80 2.73
C GLY A 26 -12.06 -3.87 3.87
N CYS A 27 -12.25 -4.33 5.12
CA CYS A 27 -11.86 -3.54 6.29
C CYS A 27 -10.33 -3.34 6.32
N PHE A 28 -9.88 -2.08 6.29
CA PHE A 28 -8.46 -1.75 6.22
C PHE A 28 -7.61 -2.28 7.38
N TRP A 29 -8.19 -2.59 8.54
CA TRP A 29 -7.46 -3.16 9.68
C TRP A 29 -6.95 -4.56 9.37
N GLY A 30 -7.77 -5.38 8.72
CA GLY A 30 -7.38 -6.73 8.31
C GLY A 30 -6.33 -6.69 7.19
N VAL A 31 -6.54 -5.79 6.22
CA VAL A 31 -5.63 -5.60 5.08
C VAL A 31 -4.26 -5.09 5.55
N GLU A 32 -4.23 -4.06 6.40
CA GLU A 32 -3.01 -3.51 6.99
C GLU A 32 -2.27 -4.61 7.76
N LYS A 33 -2.99 -5.31 8.65
CA LYS A 33 -2.39 -6.35 9.48
C LYS A 33 -1.82 -7.52 8.68
N HIS A 34 -2.39 -7.80 7.51
CA HIS A 34 -1.88 -8.81 6.59
C HIS A 34 -0.55 -8.37 5.96
N PHE A 35 -0.50 -7.17 5.38
CA PHE A 35 0.71 -6.66 4.73
C PHE A 35 1.86 -6.37 5.69
N GLU A 36 1.58 -5.91 6.92
CA GLU A 36 2.61 -5.71 7.97
C GLU A 36 3.46 -6.97 8.22
N LYS A 37 2.90 -8.17 7.99
CA LYS A 37 3.58 -9.45 8.27
C LYS A 37 4.44 -9.93 7.11
N ILE A 38 4.34 -9.33 5.92
CA ILE A 38 5.05 -9.79 4.74
C ILE A 38 6.49 -9.28 4.79
N LYS A 39 7.46 -10.20 4.75
CA LYS A 39 8.88 -9.85 4.67
C LYS A 39 9.14 -8.99 3.42
N GLY A 40 9.81 -7.86 3.60
CA GLY A 40 10.07 -6.88 2.54
C GLY A 40 9.08 -5.72 2.53
N VAL A 41 7.92 -5.83 3.17
CA VAL A 41 7.08 -4.68 3.48
C VAL A 41 7.73 -3.89 4.62
N THR A 42 7.86 -2.59 4.43
CA THR A 42 8.51 -1.67 5.37
C THR A 42 7.54 -0.72 6.07
N ASP A 43 6.37 -0.49 5.46
CA ASP A 43 5.28 0.30 6.02
C ASP A 43 3.94 -0.15 5.40
N ALA A 44 2.89 -0.14 6.21
CA ALA A 44 1.51 -0.38 5.79
C ALA A 44 0.61 0.59 6.54
N GLN A 45 -0.08 1.46 5.81
CA GLN A 45 -0.85 2.55 6.40
C GLN A 45 -2.30 2.56 5.90
N SER A 46 -3.24 2.39 6.82
CA SER A 46 -4.68 2.55 6.62
C SER A 46 -5.05 3.98 6.22
N GLY A 47 -5.97 4.10 5.28
CA GLY A 47 -6.49 5.37 4.78
C GLY A 47 -7.65 5.19 3.83
N TYR A 48 -7.85 6.19 2.98
CA TYR A 48 -8.99 6.29 2.06
C TYR A 48 -8.52 6.68 0.67
N ALA A 49 -8.96 5.95 -0.35
CA ALA A 49 -8.66 6.26 -1.75
C ALA A 49 -9.92 6.19 -2.64
N GLY A 50 -9.83 6.79 -3.83
CA GLY A 50 -10.83 6.63 -4.89
C GLY A 50 -12.08 7.52 -4.81
N GLY A 51 -12.30 8.28 -3.74
CA GLY A 51 -13.42 9.22 -3.60
C GLY A 51 -13.12 10.63 -4.13
N ASN A 52 -14.08 11.55 -4.02
CA ASN A 52 -14.01 12.89 -4.66
C ASN A 52 -14.31 14.10 -3.74
N TYR A 53 -14.36 13.92 -2.41
CA TYR A 53 -14.60 15.02 -1.47
C TYR A 53 -13.39 15.29 -0.57
N PRO A 54 -13.11 16.54 -0.18
CA PRO A 54 -11.92 16.87 0.58
C PRO A 54 -11.97 16.29 2.01
N ASN A 55 -10.79 15.96 2.53
CA ASN A 55 -10.56 15.56 3.92
C ASN A 55 -11.54 14.48 4.41
N PRO A 56 -11.50 13.26 3.82
CA PRO A 56 -12.32 12.17 4.30
C PRO A 56 -11.95 11.81 5.75
N THR A 57 -12.98 11.58 6.57
CA THR A 57 -12.83 11.07 7.93
C THR A 57 -13.57 9.75 8.04
N TYR A 58 -13.18 8.90 8.99
CA TYR A 58 -13.83 7.61 9.24
C TYR A 58 -15.36 7.73 9.32
N HIS A 59 -15.86 8.64 10.16
CA HIS A 59 -17.28 8.87 10.35
C HIS A 59 -17.99 9.31 9.05
N LYS A 60 -17.37 10.20 8.25
CA LYS A 60 -17.97 10.68 7.00
C LYS A 60 -18.01 9.60 5.92
N VAL A 61 -16.96 8.79 5.81
CA VAL A 61 -16.91 7.66 4.89
C VAL A 61 -18.01 6.65 5.25
N LEU A 62 -18.16 6.33 6.54
CA LEU A 62 -19.20 5.44 7.03
C LEU A 62 -20.61 5.97 6.79
N SER A 63 -20.89 7.25 7.09
CA SER A 63 -22.22 7.81 6.87
C SER A 63 -22.64 7.73 5.40
N TYR A 64 -21.69 7.99 4.49
CA TYR A 64 -21.97 7.91 3.05
C TYR A 64 -22.11 6.47 2.55
N ARG A 65 -21.74 5.42 3.31
CA ARG A 65 -22.03 4.03 2.88
C ARG A 65 -23.52 3.75 2.71
N TYR A 66 -24.37 4.41 3.50
CA TYR A 66 -25.82 4.20 3.49
C TYR A 66 -26.58 5.36 2.86
N ASP A 67 -26.03 6.58 2.92
CA ASP A 67 -26.67 7.79 2.40
C ASP A 67 -25.63 8.66 1.69
N THR A 68 -25.29 8.30 0.45
CA THR A 68 -24.36 9.08 -0.38
C THR A 68 -25.11 10.23 -1.08
N PRO A 69 -24.72 11.50 -0.87
CA PRO A 69 -25.32 12.62 -1.59
C PRO A 69 -25.14 12.49 -3.11
N LYS A 70 -26.13 12.99 -3.88
CA LYS A 70 -26.06 12.96 -5.35
C LYS A 70 -24.79 13.64 -5.86
N GLY A 71 -24.04 12.94 -6.73
CA GLY A 71 -22.79 13.44 -7.31
C GLY A 71 -21.53 13.22 -6.45
N VAL A 72 -21.68 12.65 -5.25
CA VAL A 72 -20.55 12.24 -4.42
C VAL A 72 -20.09 10.84 -4.81
N LYS A 73 -18.78 10.68 -4.96
CA LYS A 73 -18.11 9.38 -5.04
C LYS A 73 -17.49 9.10 -3.69
N ASN A 74 -18.03 8.12 -2.96
CA ASN A 74 -17.49 7.76 -1.66
C ASN A 74 -16.06 7.20 -1.76
N TYR A 75 -15.28 7.35 -0.71
CA TYR A 75 -13.97 6.72 -0.61
C TYR A 75 -14.11 5.26 -0.20
N THR A 76 -13.14 4.45 -0.63
CA THR A 76 -12.97 3.07 -0.17
C THR A 76 -11.90 3.06 0.92
N GLU A 77 -12.08 2.21 1.93
CA GLU A 77 -11.00 1.87 2.86
C GLU A 77 -9.84 1.26 2.07
N SER A 78 -8.63 1.76 2.29
CA SER A 78 -7.46 1.38 1.51
C SER A 78 -6.21 1.37 2.38
N VAL A 79 -5.20 0.61 1.97
CA VAL A 79 -3.91 0.50 2.65
C VAL A 79 -2.81 0.85 1.67
N LYS A 80 -1.99 1.84 2.02
CA LYS A 80 -0.75 2.16 1.30
C LYS A 80 0.36 1.26 1.83
N VAL A 81 0.92 0.43 0.97
CA VAL A 81 1.98 -0.53 1.28
C VAL A 81 3.29 -0.04 0.65
N VAL A 82 4.30 0.21 1.48
CA VAL A 82 5.67 0.57 1.05
C VAL A 82 6.57 -0.64 1.26
N TYR A 83 7.26 -1.08 0.21
CA TYR A 83 8.06 -2.30 0.25
C TYR A 83 9.39 -2.17 -0.49
N ASP A 84 10.32 -3.04 -0.14
CA ASP A 84 11.60 -3.23 -0.80
C ASP A 84 11.45 -4.25 -1.94
N ASP A 85 11.56 -3.78 -3.19
CA ASP A 85 11.40 -4.62 -4.38
C ASP A 85 12.55 -5.60 -4.63
N SER A 86 13.64 -5.50 -3.86
CA SER A 86 14.71 -6.50 -3.84
C SER A 86 14.38 -7.69 -2.91
N VAL A 87 13.37 -7.56 -2.06
CA VAL A 87 12.96 -8.59 -1.08
C VAL A 87 11.61 -9.21 -1.44
N VAL A 88 10.65 -8.40 -1.92
CA VAL A 88 9.31 -8.87 -2.34
C VAL A 88 8.86 -8.13 -3.60
N SER A 89 8.36 -8.87 -4.58
CA SER A 89 7.90 -8.28 -5.84
C SER A 89 6.47 -7.75 -5.73
N SER A 90 6.11 -6.81 -6.62
CA SER A 90 4.72 -6.35 -6.78
C SER A 90 3.78 -7.52 -7.09
N ALA A 91 4.24 -8.48 -7.89
CA ALA A 91 3.43 -9.64 -8.29
C ALA A 91 3.09 -10.53 -7.09
N GLU A 92 4.04 -10.75 -6.16
CA GLU A 92 3.78 -11.48 -4.92
C GLU A 92 2.80 -10.74 -4.01
N LEU A 93 2.93 -9.42 -3.89
CA LEU A 93 1.97 -8.61 -3.11
C LEU A 93 0.57 -8.64 -3.73
N ILE A 94 0.46 -8.54 -5.06
CA ILE A 94 -0.83 -8.64 -5.77
C ILE A 94 -1.43 -10.03 -5.63
N LYS A 95 -0.62 -11.10 -5.74
CA LYS A 95 -1.09 -12.46 -5.49
C LYS A 95 -1.61 -12.62 -4.06
N SER A 96 -0.85 -12.14 -3.08
CA SER A 96 -1.24 -12.18 -1.67
C SER A 96 -2.53 -11.40 -1.41
N PHE A 97 -2.71 -10.25 -2.07
CA PHE A 97 -3.95 -9.48 -2.04
C PHE A 97 -5.15 -10.33 -2.49
N TRP A 98 -5.08 -10.95 -3.67
CA TRP A 98 -6.18 -11.77 -4.19
C TRP A 98 -6.45 -13.04 -3.37
N GLU A 99 -5.44 -13.59 -2.70
CA GLU A 99 -5.61 -14.76 -1.83
C GLU A 99 -6.23 -14.42 -0.47
N MET A 100 -6.19 -13.16 -0.03
CA MET A 100 -6.60 -12.77 1.32
C MET A 100 -8.04 -12.26 1.46
N HIS A 101 -8.72 -11.93 0.36
CA HIS A 101 -10.08 -11.38 0.37
C HIS A 101 -10.94 -11.99 -0.74
N ASP A 102 -12.26 -11.92 -0.58
CA ASP A 102 -13.21 -12.26 -1.64
C ASP A 102 -13.35 -11.05 -2.59
N PRO A 103 -13.02 -11.19 -3.89
CA PRO A 103 -13.10 -10.10 -4.85
C PRO A 103 -14.43 -10.03 -5.61
N THR A 104 -15.42 -10.87 -5.25
CA THR A 104 -16.74 -10.97 -5.92
C THR A 104 -17.89 -10.53 -5.03
#